data_AF-A0A925XIK6-F1
#
_entry.id   AF-A0A925XIK6-F1
#
_cell.length_a   1.000
_cell.length_b   1.000
_cell.length_c   1.000
_cell.angle_alpha   90.00
_cell.angle_beta   90.00
_cell.angle_gamma   90.00
#
_symmetry.space_group_name_H-M   'P 1'
#
loop_
_entity.id
_entity.type
_entity.pdbx_description
1 polymer ?
#
loop_
_entity_poly.entity_id
_entity_poly.type
_entity_poly.pdbx_seq_one_letter_code
_entity_poly.pdbx_strand_id
1 'polypeptide(L)'
;MTATFRRVVVLVGLVFLAGGPAMAQVLEPEALQRKQEDQQRARTMTRDLLGGVLDVQLRQLDENGLSGEEIYRDIKLMRGSLNHLVDNEMSKIVDLLAEAQRMPKDKREAAFVEARQQIRTVVRQLAIERQNLMKRLKIAELAEQVRRLIRIQTTVQVATKGLPAEPKTRQEALTLKAIEDQRDVKELFLHLVDTLVDMKSWSGLLAATAADGLRILKAGDVGKHLDGAGSTLQSVKYDLAVDHQDKVIKGLKDLLKVIERTQGALNSEKMQTIDKVRALAEKQKALKEETKKLDETQKPSQELVEAQAKLQQEIASLQEFIKENVKA
;
A
#
# COMPACT_ATOMS: atom_id res chain seq x y z
N MET A 1 18.34 -21.04 31.73
CA MET A 1 18.96 -19.71 31.92
C MET A 1 18.55 -18.84 30.75
N THR A 2 17.71 -17.85 31.02
CA THR A 2 17.00 -16.99 30.07
C THR A 2 17.58 -15.58 30.14
N ALA A 3 17.84 -14.95 28.99
CA ALA A 3 18.16 -13.52 28.88
C ALA A 3 17.38 -12.93 27.68
N THR A 4 16.16 -12.42 27.87
CA THR A 4 15.80 -11.00 28.05
C THR A 4 16.41 -10.03 27.03
N PHE A 5 15.73 -9.87 25.89
CA PHE A 5 15.92 -8.72 24.99
C PHE A 5 14.88 -7.63 25.27
N ARG A 6 15.39 -6.40 25.28
CA ARG A 6 14.90 -5.19 25.93
C ARG A 6 13.86 -4.48 25.04
N ARG A 7 12.61 -4.38 25.48
CA ARG A 7 11.58 -3.51 24.88
C ARG A 7 11.78 -2.08 25.38
N VAL A 8 12.06 -1.15 24.48
CA VAL A 8 11.99 0.30 24.73
C VAL A 8 10.52 0.70 24.67
N VAL A 9 9.92 0.93 25.84
CA VAL A 9 8.60 1.54 26.01
C VAL A 9 8.80 3.05 26.05
N VAL A 10 8.32 3.75 25.02
CA VAL A 10 8.20 5.22 25.07
C VAL A 10 6.90 5.55 25.78
N LEU A 11 7.05 5.98 27.03
CA LEU A 11 6.01 6.43 27.94
C LEU A 11 5.75 7.91 27.65
N VAL A 12 4.60 8.27 27.07
CA VAL A 12 4.15 9.67 27.00
C VAL A 12 3.12 9.88 28.09
N GLY A 13 3.56 10.56 29.15
CA GLY A 13 2.81 10.85 30.35
C GLY A 13 1.64 11.80 30.11
N LEU A 14 0.50 11.41 30.67
CA LEU A 14 -0.66 12.24 30.96
C LEU A 14 -0.28 13.21 32.09
N VAL A 15 -0.37 14.52 31.85
CA VAL A 15 -0.42 15.53 32.92
C VAL A 15 -1.72 16.30 32.78
N PHE A 16 -2.62 16.04 33.72
CA PHE A 16 -3.80 16.83 34.03
C PHE A 16 -3.60 17.37 35.45
N LEU A 17 -3.71 18.69 35.64
CA LEU A 17 -4.41 19.38 36.75
C LEU A 17 -3.90 20.81 36.96
N ALA A 18 -4.79 21.80 36.82
CA ALA A 18 -5.26 22.68 37.91
C ALA A 18 -5.75 24.02 37.34
N GLY A 19 -6.97 24.42 37.73
CA GLY A 19 -7.59 25.69 37.35
C GLY A 19 -7.32 26.83 38.33
N GLY A 20 -7.44 28.06 37.83
CA GLY A 20 -7.50 29.33 38.57
C GLY A 20 -7.64 30.52 37.59
N PRO A 21 -8.43 31.57 37.90
CA PRO A 21 -9.06 32.42 36.88
C PRO A 21 -8.30 33.73 36.56
N ALA A 22 -8.64 34.27 35.38
CA ALA A 22 -8.47 35.67 34.96
C ALA A 22 -7.06 36.27 34.97
N MET A 23 -6.34 36.13 33.85
CA MET A 23 -5.53 37.21 33.27
C MET A 23 -5.64 37.14 31.74
N ALA A 24 -6.42 38.06 31.18
CA ALA A 24 -6.37 38.41 29.78
C ALA A 24 -5.06 39.20 29.54
N GLN A 25 -3.97 38.49 29.28
CA GLN A 25 -2.72 39.09 28.80
C GLN A 25 -2.31 38.37 27.52
N VAL A 26 -2.56 39.05 26.39
CA VAL A 26 -1.63 39.18 25.26
C VAL A 26 -0.82 37.90 24.96
N LEU A 27 -1.50 36.84 24.50
CA LEU A 27 -0.85 35.73 23.81
C LEU A 27 -0.62 36.15 22.37
N GLU A 28 0.58 36.68 22.16
CA GLU A 28 1.09 37.33 20.96
C GLU A 28 1.21 36.40 19.74
N PRO A 29 1.22 36.96 18.52
CA PRO A 29 1.41 36.28 17.22
C PRO A 29 2.52 35.21 17.14
N GLU A 30 3.49 35.16 18.07
CA GLU A 30 4.52 34.11 18.13
C GLU A 30 3.96 32.69 18.36
N ALA A 31 2.91 32.53 19.18
CA ALA A 31 2.30 31.21 19.41
C ALA A 31 1.53 30.70 18.17
N LEU A 32 1.10 31.62 17.31
CA LEU A 32 0.48 31.36 16.01
C LEU A 32 1.51 31.06 14.93
N GLN A 33 2.64 31.78 14.91
CA GLN A 33 3.77 31.49 14.02
C GLN A 33 4.39 30.12 14.30
N ARG A 34 4.67 29.77 15.56
CA ARG A 34 5.15 28.43 15.92
C ARG A 34 4.17 27.33 15.51
N LYS A 35 2.85 27.60 15.56
CA LYS A 35 1.81 26.67 15.09
C LYS A 35 1.74 26.56 13.57
N GLN A 36 1.97 27.65 12.84
CA GLN A 36 2.07 27.65 11.37
C GLN A 36 3.35 26.96 10.90
N GLU A 37 4.47 27.15 11.61
CA GLU A 37 5.72 26.43 11.40
C GLU A 37 5.59 24.94 11.72
N ASP A 38 4.88 24.55 12.80
CA ASP A 38 4.60 23.15 13.10
C ASP A 38 3.65 22.52 12.06
N GLN A 39 2.72 23.29 11.49
CA GLN A 39 1.86 22.85 10.39
C GLN A 39 2.61 22.74 9.05
N GLN A 40 3.52 23.66 8.76
CA GLN A 40 4.42 23.59 7.61
C GLN A 40 5.43 22.45 7.79
N ARG A 41 6.00 22.25 8.99
CA ARG A 41 6.82 21.08 9.32
C ARG A 41 6.03 19.79 9.19
N ALA A 42 4.78 19.72 9.63
CA ALA A 42 3.95 18.54 9.42
C ALA A 42 3.69 18.29 7.93
N ARG A 43 3.50 19.33 7.10
CA ARG A 43 3.40 19.22 5.63
C ARG A 43 4.69 18.72 5.01
N THR A 44 5.82 19.34 5.32
CA THR A 44 7.14 18.98 4.80
C THR A 44 7.52 17.58 5.27
N MET A 45 7.32 17.25 6.54
CA MET A 45 7.59 15.92 7.09
C MET A 45 6.65 14.84 6.51
N THR A 46 5.38 15.14 6.24
CA THR A 46 4.45 14.18 5.60
C THR A 46 4.75 14.01 4.11
N ARG A 47 5.10 15.09 3.40
CA ARG A 47 5.50 15.07 1.98
C ARG A 47 6.87 14.40 1.80
N ASP A 48 7.80 14.61 2.71
CA ASP A 48 9.13 13.99 2.71
C ASP A 48 9.07 12.52 3.16
N LEU A 49 8.22 12.15 4.13
CA LEU A 49 8.08 10.75 4.55
C LEU A 49 7.30 9.89 3.54
N LEU A 50 6.28 10.43 2.88
CA LEU A 50 5.47 9.69 1.89
C LEU A 50 6.00 9.80 0.47
N GLY A 51 6.39 11.00 0.04
CA GLY A 51 7.03 11.24 -1.25
C GLY A 51 8.43 10.65 -1.28
N GLY A 52 9.24 10.88 -0.24
CA GLY A 52 10.62 10.42 -0.20
C GLY A 52 10.77 8.90 -0.23
N VAL A 53 9.94 8.14 0.49
CA VAL A 53 10.03 6.65 0.44
C VAL A 53 9.59 6.12 -0.92
N LEU A 54 8.51 6.65 -1.50
CA LEU A 54 8.03 6.22 -2.81
C LEU A 54 8.96 6.65 -3.95
N ASP A 55 9.55 7.84 -3.87
CA ASP A 55 10.52 8.33 -4.85
C ASP A 55 11.85 7.59 -4.75
N VAL A 56 12.29 7.20 -3.54
CA VAL A 56 13.44 6.31 -3.35
C VAL A 56 13.14 4.93 -3.94
N GLN A 57 11.97 4.36 -3.72
CA GLN A 57 11.62 3.07 -4.30
C GLN A 57 11.45 3.13 -5.83
N LEU A 58 10.84 4.18 -6.39
CA LEU A 58 10.77 4.38 -7.84
C LEU A 58 12.17 4.52 -8.43
N ARG A 59 13.05 5.29 -7.79
CA ARG A 59 14.43 5.46 -8.22
C ARG A 59 15.21 4.14 -8.16
N GLN A 60 15.08 3.39 -7.07
CA GLN A 60 15.70 2.06 -6.93
C GLN A 60 15.19 1.08 -7.99
N LEU A 61 13.90 1.10 -8.30
CA LEU A 61 13.35 0.25 -9.36
C LEU A 61 13.86 0.67 -10.75
N ASP A 62 13.97 1.97 -11.00
CA ASP A 62 14.48 2.50 -12.26
C ASP A 62 15.99 2.20 -12.45
N GLU A 63 16.78 2.41 -11.39
CA GLU A 63 18.22 2.09 -11.34
C GLU A 63 18.48 0.58 -11.50
N ASN A 64 17.56 -0.28 -11.05
CA ASN A 64 17.64 -1.74 -11.23
C ASN A 64 17.01 -2.24 -12.54
N GLY A 65 16.58 -1.35 -13.44
CA GLY A 65 15.96 -1.71 -14.73
C GLY A 65 14.58 -2.36 -14.60
N LEU A 66 13.93 -2.22 -13.44
CA LEU A 66 12.60 -2.76 -13.13
C LEU A 66 11.48 -1.76 -13.45
N SER A 67 11.76 -0.70 -14.21
CA SER A 67 10.77 0.32 -14.61
C SER A 67 9.66 -0.23 -15.52
N GLY A 68 9.87 -1.39 -16.15
CA GLY A 68 8.84 -2.11 -16.93
C GLY A 68 7.92 -3.01 -16.10
N GLU A 69 8.27 -3.31 -14.85
CA GLU A 69 7.53 -4.23 -13.99
C GLU A 69 6.24 -3.61 -13.47
N GLU A 70 5.25 -4.45 -13.15
CA GLU A 70 3.96 -3.99 -12.63
C GLU A 70 4.09 -3.17 -11.36
N ILE A 71 5.06 -3.50 -10.50
CA ILE A 71 5.32 -2.79 -9.25
C ILE A 71 5.70 -1.32 -9.49
N TYR A 72 6.44 -1.01 -10.55
CA TYR A 72 6.80 0.37 -10.89
C TYR A 72 5.58 1.19 -11.32
N ARG A 73 4.73 0.61 -12.18
CA ARG A 73 3.47 1.25 -12.61
C ARG A 73 2.55 1.50 -11.43
N ASP A 74 2.40 0.52 -10.55
CA ASP A 74 1.58 0.62 -9.35
C ASP A 74 2.08 1.73 -8.42
N ILE A 75 3.39 1.81 -8.17
CA ILE A 75 3.99 2.87 -7.33
C ILE A 75 3.77 4.26 -7.91
N LYS A 76 3.91 4.41 -9.23
CA LYS A 76 3.71 5.69 -9.92
C LYS A 76 2.25 6.17 -9.83
N LEU A 77 1.29 5.27 -10.02
CA LEU A 77 -0.14 5.56 -9.87
C LEU A 77 -0.48 5.94 -8.42
N MET A 78 0.11 5.24 -7.46
CA MET A 78 -0.05 5.52 -6.03
C MET A 78 0.46 6.91 -5.64
N ARG A 79 1.61 7.34 -6.17
CA ARG A 79 2.16 8.70 -5.97
C ARG A 79 1.21 9.78 -6.47
N GLY A 80 0.61 9.59 -7.66
CA GLY A 80 -0.34 10.54 -8.24
C GLY A 80 -1.59 10.73 -7.37
N SER A 81 -2.14 9.64 -6.83
CA SER A 81 -3.31 9.67 -5.95
C SER A 81 -3.06 10.44 -4.65
N LEU A 82 -1.86 10.31 -4.06
CA LEU A 82 -1.50 11.03 -2.83
C LEU A 82 -1.31 12.53 -3.06
N ASN A 83 -0.64 12.91 -4.17
CA ASN A 83 -0.47 14.32 -4.52
C ASN A 83 -1.82 15.02 -4.69
N HIS A 84 -2.77 14.37 -5.37
CA HIS A 84 -4.12 14.92 -5.55
C HIS A 84 -4.89 15.10 -4.23
N LEU A 85 -4.73 14.19 -3.26
CA LEU A 85 -5.38 14.30 -1.96
C LEU A 85 -4.77 15.44 -1.12
N VAL A 86 -3.44 15.54 -1.10
CA VAL A 86 -2.72 16.59 -0.38
C VAL A 86 -3.03 17.96 -0.98
N ASP A 87 -2.96 18.11 -2.30
CA ASP A 87 -3.10 19.41 -2.94
C ASP A 87 -4.54 19.95 -2.83
N ASN A 88 -5.57 19.10 -2.96
CA ASN A 88 -6.97 19.55 -2.90
C ASN A 88 -7.50 19.79 -1.48
N GLU A 89 -7.23 18.91 -0.53
CA GLU A 89 -7.77 19.07 0.83
C GLU A 89 -7.00 20.11 1.64
N MET A 90 -5.69 20.23 1.42
CA MET A 90 -4.90 21.24 2.12
C MET A 90 -5.10 22.65 1.56
N SER A 91 -5.44 22.81 0.27
CA SER A 91 -5.80 24.12 -0.29
C SER A 91 -7.03 24.68 0.42
N LYS A 92 -8.10 23.88 0.57
CA LYS A 92 -9.33 24.30 1.26
C LYS A 92 -9.10 24.76 2.70
N ILE A 93 -8.20 24.08 3.42
CA ILE A 93 -7.83 24.45 4.80
C ILE A 93 -7.06 25.78 4.82
N VAL A 94 -6.19 26.03 3.83
CA VAL A 94 -5.46 27.30 3.70
C VAL A 94 -6.43 28.44 3.39
N ASP A 95 -7.37 28.22 2.47
CA ASP A 95 -8.39 29.20 2.11
C ASP A 95 -9.26 29.55 3.33
N LEU A 96 -9.68 28.53 4.10
CA LEU A 96 -10.46 28.71 5.33
C LEU A 96 -9.68 29.45 6.43
N LEU A 97 -8.37 29.20 6.57
CA LEU A 97 -7.50 29.92 7.50
C LEU A 97 -7.21 31.36 7.03
N ALA A 98 -7.09 31.60 5.73
CA ALA A 98 -6.90 32.92 5.14
C ALA A 98 -8.16 33.79 5.28
N GLU A 99 -9.34 33.20 5.08
CA GLU A 99 -10.62 33.85 5.33
C GLU A 99 -10.83 34.16 6.82
N ALA A 100 -10.48 33.23 7.71
CA ALA A 100 -10.55 33.41 9.16
C ALA A 100 -9.73 34.61 9.66
N GLN A 101 -8.59 34.92 9.03
CA GLN A 101 -7.76 36.09 9.37
C GLN A 101 -8.48 37.42 9.12
N ARG A 102 -9.39 37.47 8.14
CA ARG A 102 -10.16 38.66 7.78
C ARG A 102 -11.43 38.81 8.63
N MET A 103 -11.77 37.80 9.43
CA MET A 103 -12.97 37.79 10.26
C MET A 103 -12.76 38.46 11.65
N PRO A 104 -13.84 38.96 12.28
CA PRO A 104 -13.85 39.42 13.67
C PRO A 104 -13.41 38.33 14.64
N LYS A 105 -12.84 38.72 15.79
CA LYS A 105 -12.17 37.83 16.77
C LYS A 105 -13.02 36.62 17.18
N ASP A 106 -14.33 36.80 17.37
CA ASP A 106 -15.25 35.77 17.84
C ASP A 106 -15.60 34.74 16.74
N LYS A 107 -15.65 35.18 15.47
CA LYS A 107 -15.84 34.30 14.31
C LYS A 107 -14.53 33.62 13.87
N ARG A 108 -13.40 34.26 14.16
CA ARG A 108 -12.05 33.74 13.90
C ARG A 108 -11.75 32.50 14.75
N GLU A 109 -12.12 32.49 16.03
CA GLU A 109 -11.94 31.30 16.88
C GLU A 109 -12.75 30.10 16.39
N ALA A 110 -14.00 30.32 15.97
CA ALA A 110 -14.83 29.26 15.37
C ALA A 110 -14.19 28.67 14.11
N ALA A 111 -13.70 29.51 13.20
CA ALA A 111 -13.01 29.06 11.99
C ALA A 111 -11.70 28.31 12.29
N PHE A 112 -10.97 28.67 13.34
CA PHE A 112 -9.77 27.92 13.78
C PHE A 112 -10.11 26.55 14.36
N VAL A 113 -11.21 26.42 15.11
CA VAL A 113 -11.67 25.13 15.63
C VAL A 113 -12.12 24.22 14.47
N GLU A 114 -12.83 24.77 13.50
CA GLU A 114 -13.24 24.07 12.28
C GLU A 114 -12.03 23.61 11.46
N ALA A 115 -11.07 24.50 11.21
CA ALA A 115 -9.82 24.16 10.51
C ALA A 115 -9.07 23.01 11.21
N ARG A 116 -8.99 23.02 12.56
CA ARG A 116 -8.36 21.93 13.32
C ARG A 116 -9.10 20.60 13.16
N GLN A 117 -10.43 20.64 13.11
CA GLN A 117 -11.24 19.45 12.91
C GLN A 117 -11.04 18.89 11.50
N GLN A 118 -11.02 19.75 10.48
CA GLN A 118 -10.72 19.35 9.10
C GLN A 118 -9.31 18.76 8.98
N ILE A 119 -8.29 19.41 9.55
CA ILE A 119 -6.91 18.88 9.58
C ILE A 119 -6.85 17.49 10.21
N ARG A 120 -7.52 17.26 11.35
CA ARG A 120 -7.55 15.93 11.97
C ARG A 120 -8.20 14.87 11.08
N THR A 121 -9.22 15.24 10.31
CA THR A 121 -9.85 14.36 9.31
C THR A 121 -8.87 14.03 8.18
N VAL A 122 -8.20 15.04 7.60
CA VAL A 122 -7.22 14.83 6.51
C VAL A 122 -6.06 13.94 6.97
N VAL A 123 -5.51 14.19 8.16
CA VAL A 123 -4.39 13.40 8.71
C VAL A 123 -4.81 11.95 8.94
N ARG A 124 -6.03 11.71 9.43
CA ARG A 124 -6.58 10.36 9.57
C ARG A 124 -6.72 9.67 8.21
N GLN A 125 -7.25 10.38 7.22
CA GLN A 125 -7.40 9.85 5.86
C GLN A 125 -6.05 9.51 5.24
N LEU A 126 -5.05 10.39 5.40
CA LEU A 126 -3.67 10.15 4.96
C LEU A 126 -3.03 8.94 5.65
N ALA A 127 -3.27 8.75 6.96
CA ALA A 127 -2.76 7.58 7.68
C ALA A 127 -3.36 6.27 7.14
N ILE A 128 -4.66 6.27 6.81
CA ILE A 128 -5.35 5.12 6.20
C ILE A 128 -4.82 4.87 4.78
N GLU A 129 -4.70 5.91 3.95
CA GLU A 129 -4.15 5.79 2.60
C GLU A 129 -2.70 5.28 2.63
N ARG A 130 -1.87 5.76 3.56
CA ARG A 130 -0.52 5.25 3.78
C ARG A 130 -0.54 3.76 4.14
N GLN A 131 -1.41 3.34 5.05
CA GLN A 131 -1.51 1.94 5.44
C GLN A 131 -1.94 1.07 4.26
N ASN A 132 -2.94 1.51 3.48
CA ASN A 132 -3.40 0.80 2.29
C ASN A 132 -2.34 0.74 1.18
N LEU A 133 -1.55 1.81 1.04
CA LEU A 133 -0.40 1.83 0.15
C LEU A 133 0.67 0.84 0.58
N MET A 134 1.02 0.79 1.86
CA MET A 134 1.97 -0.19 2.39
C MET A 134 1.49 -1.63 2.15
N LYS A 135 0.18 -1.90 2.33
CA LYS A 135 -0.44 -3.20 2.03
C LYS A 135 -0.24 -3.60 0.57
N ARG A 136 -0.43 -2.66 -0.37
CA ARG A 136 -0.26 -2.89 -1.82
C ARG A 136 1.19 -3.10 -2.23
N LEU A 137 2.09 -2.28 -1.71
CA LEU A 137 3.52 -2.43 -1.96
C LEU A 137 4.00 -3.81 -1.54
N LYS A 138 3.55 -4.27 -0.37
CA LYS A 138 3.97 -5.55 0.16
C LYS A 138 3.42 -6.75 -0.59
N ILE A 139 2.17 -6.69 -1.08
CA ILE A 139 1.66 -7.78 -1.93
C ILE A 139 2.35 -7.81 -3.30
N ALA A 140 2.67 -6.65 -3.87
CA ALA A 140 3.40 -6.56 -5.14
C ALA A 140 4.85 -7.03 -5.00
N GLU A 141 5.53 -6.66 -3.91
CA GLU A 141 6.86 -7.15 -3.56
C GLU A 141 6.86 -8.67 -3.42
N LEU A 142 5.88 -9.24 -2.71
CA LEU A 142 5.73 -10.68 -2.56
C LEU A 142 5.47 -11.38 -3.91
N ALA A 143 4.61 -10.81 -4.76
CA ALA A 143 4.36 -11.34 -6.11
C ALA A 143 5.68 -11.41 -6.91
N GLU A 144 6.48 -10.34 -6.85
CA GLU A 144 7.75 -10.29 -7.56
C GLU A 144 8.79 -11.25 -6.99
N GLN A 145 8.87 -11.40 -5.66
CA GLN A 145 9.72 -12.42 -5.04
C GLN A 145 9.37 -13.84 -5.53
N VAL A 146 8.08 -14.15 -5.65
CA VAL A 146 7.62 -15.45 -6.17
C VAL A 146 7.94 -15.60 -7.66
N ARG A 147 7.72 -14.56 -8.49
CA ARG A 147 8.09 -14.57 -9.92
C ARG A 147 9.59 -14.79 -10.11
N ARG A 148 10.42 -14.11 -9.32
CA ARG A 148 11.88 -14.28 -9.31
C ARG A 148 12.26 -15.71 -8.95
N LEU A 149 11.64 -16.28 -7.91
CA LEU A 149 11.92 -17.66 -7.49
C LEU A 149 11.54 -18.67 -8.58
N ILE A 150 10.38 -18.50 -9.23
CA ILE A 150 9.96 -19.31 -10.38
C ILE A 150 10.99 -19.22 -11.50
N ARG A 151 11.46 -18.01 -11.82
CA ARG A 151 12.45 -17.76 -12.88
C ARG A 151 13.75 -18.52 -12.60
N ILE A 152 14.31 -18.36 -11.39
CA ILE A 152 15.56 -19.04 -10.99
C ILE A 152 15.37 -20.55 -11.02
N GLN A 153 14.31 -21.10 -10.42
CA GLN A 153 14.06 -22.54 -10.43
C GLN A 153 13.88 -23.10 -11.85
N THR A 154 13.27 -22.34 -12.75
CA THR A 154 13.15 -22.71 -14.18
C THR A 154 14.53 -22.76 -14.84
N THR A 155 15.42 -21.81 -14.57
CA THR A 155 16.80 -21.83 -15.07
C THR A 155 17.55 -23.08 -14.58
N VAL A 156 17.47 -23.40 -13.28
CA VAL A 156 18.10 -24.60 -12.71
C VAL A 156 17.54 -25.87 -13.34
N GLN A 157 16.23 -25.91 -13.58
CA GLN A 157 15.59 -27.04 -14.24
C GLN A 157 16.07 -27.23 -15.68
N VAL A 158 16.12 -26.16 -16.48
CA VAL A 158 16.59 -26.22 -17.86
C VAL A 158 18.05 -26.70 -17.90
N ALA A 159 18.90 -26.20 -16.99
CA ALA A 159 20.27 -26.67 -16.86
C ALA A 159 20.32 -28.16 -16.51
N THR A 160 19.55 -28.60 -15.50
CA THR A 160 19.48 -30.00 -15.05
C THR A 160 19.05 -30.93 -16.18
N LYS A 161 18.05 -30.54 -16.96
CA LYS A 161 17.53 -31.31 -18.10
C LYS A 161 18.57 -31.48 -19.22
N GLY A 162 19.50 -30.53 -19.36
CA GLY A 162 20.59 -30.58 -20.33
C GLY A 162 21.77 -31.47 -19.92
N LEU A 163 21.95 -31.74 -18.62
CA LEU A 163 23.10 -32.50 -18.08
C LEU A 163 23.31 -33.88 -18.71
N PRO A 164 22.28 -34.70 -19.00
CA PRO A 164 22.49 -36.02 -19.61
C PRO A 164 23.14 -35.97 -21.00
N ALA A 165 23.00 -34.86 -21.74
CA ALA A 165 23.51 -34.71 -23.10
C ALA A 165 24.96 -34.18 -23.14
N GLU A 166 25.52 -33.74 -22.01
CA GLU A 166 26.86 -33.17 -21.94
C GLU A 166 27.96 -34.25 -21.85
N PRO A 167 29.18 -33.97 -22.36
CA PRO A 167 30.33 -34.86 -22.16
C PRO A 167 30.65 -35.04 -20.67
N LYS A 168 31.08 -36.25 -20.26
CA LYS A 168 31.31 -36.61 -18.84
C LYS A 168 32.12 -35.58 -18.04
N THR A 169 33.20 -35.06 -18.60
CA THR A 169 34.07 -34.06 -17.95
C THR A 169 33.35 -32.75 -17.65
N ARG A 170 32.46 -32.32 -18.55
CA ARG A 170 31.66 -31.10 -18.37
C ARG A 170 30.41 -31.37 -17.52
N GLN A 171 29.84 -32.57 -17.64
CA GLN A 171 28.70 -33.02 -16.87
C GLN A 171 28.98 -32.96 -15.36
N GLU A 172 30.12 -33.46 -14.89
CA GLU A 172 30.48 -33.41 -13.46
C GLU A 172 30.50 -31.98 -12.91
N ALA A 173 31.16 -31.06 -13.61
CA ALA A 173 31.24 -29.65 -13.21
C ALA A 173 29.87 -28.95 -13.23
N LEU A 174 29.05 -29.22 -14.25
CA LEU A 174 27.71 -28.64 -14.35
C LEU A 174 26.74 -29.24 -13.33
N THR A 175 26.91 -30.50 -12.94
CA THR A 175 26.12 -31.14 -11.88
C THR A 175 26.41 -30.50 -10.52
N LEU A 176 27.68 -30.23 -10.20
CA LEU A 176 28.04 -29.51 -8.97
C LEU A 176 27.39 -28.12 -8.95
N LYS A 177 27.47 -27.38 -10.06
CA LYS A 177 26.80 -26.09 -10.19
C LYS A 177 25.28 -26.20 -10.02
N ALA A 178 24.63 -27.19 -10.63
CA ALA A 178 23.20 -27.39 -10.48
C ALA A 178 22.79 -27.72 -9.04
N ILE A 179 23.63 -28.44 -8.28
CA ILE A 179 23.41 -28.70 -6.85
C ILE A 179 23.50 -27.41 -6.04
N GLU A 180 24.49 -26.56 -6.32
CA GLU A 180 24.65 -25.25 -5.68
C GLU A 180 23.47 -24.33 -5.99
N ASP A 181 23.14 -24.16 -7.26
CA ASP A 181 22.01 -23.33 -7.69
C ASP A 181 20.68 -23.84 -7.06
N GLN A 182 20.49 -25.15 -6.95
CA GLN A 182 19.32 -25.75 -6.30
C GLN A 182 19.28 -25.48 -4.79
N ARG A 183 20.43 -25.39 -4.13
CA ARG A 183 20.53 -25.01 -2.71
C ARG A 183 20.15 -23.54 -2.53
N ASP A 184 20.64 -22.66 -3.39
CA ASP A 184 20.29 -21.23 -3.36
C ASP A 184 18.79 -21.02 -3.56
N VAL A 185 18.16 -21.76 -4.48
CA VAL A 185 16.70 -21.73 -4.65
C VAL A 185 15.97 -22.16 -3.38
N LYS A 186 16.47 -23.20 -2.70
CA LYS A 186 15.87 -23.65 -1.43
C LYS A 186 16.00 -22.57 -0.34
N GLU A 187 17.15 -21.91 -0.23
CA GLU A 187 17.34 -20.82 0.74
C GLU A 187 16.38 -19.65 0.48
N LEU A 188 16.23 -19.24 -0.79
CA LEU A 188 15.26 -18.21 -1.18
C LEU A 188 13.81 -18.63 -0.90
N PHE A 189 13.47 -19.91 -1.09
CA PHE A 189 12.15 -20.44 -0.74
C PHE A 189 11.88 -20.39 0.76
N LEU A 190 12.86 -20.74 1.60
CA LEU A 190 12.70 -20.66 3.05
C LEU A 190 12.46 -19.22 3.50
N HIS A 191 13.20 -18.26 2.94
CA HIS A 191 12.97 -16.84 3.21
C HIS A 191 11.55 -16.38 2.78
N LEU A 192 11.04 -16.87 1.64
CA LEU A 192 9.66 -16.60 1.20
C LEU A 192 8.64 -17.17 2.21
N VAL A 193 8.87 -18.39 2.71
CA VAL A 193 8.01 -19.00 3.74
C VAL A 193 8.02 -18.19 5.03
N ASP A 194 9.20 -17.76 5.50
CA ASP A 194 9.33 -16.91 6.68
C ASP A 194 8.59 -15.57 6.49
N THR A 195 8.73 -14.96 5.31
CA THR A 195 7.99 -13.74 4.96
C THR A 195 6.48 -13.96 5.03
N LEU A 196 5.97 -15.08 4.50
CA LEU A 196 4.55 -15.44 4.60
C LEU A 196 4.11 -15.69 6.05
N VAL A 197 4.96 -16.31 6.88
CA VAL A 197 4.67 -16.52 8.30
C VAL A 197 4.58 -15.19 9.04
N ASP A 198 5.50 -14.26 8.79
CA ASP A 198 5.50 -12.93 9.38
C ASP A 198 4.25 -12.13 8.94
N MET A 199 3.86 -12.24 7.68
CA MET A 199 2.64 -11.61 7.15
C MET A 199 1.35 -12.13 7.79
N LYS A 200 1.36 -13.31 8.42
CA LYS A 200 0.21 -13.80 9.20
C LYS A 200 -0.11 -12.91 10.40
N SER A 201 0.87 -12.17 10.92
CA SER A 201 0.65 -11.20 12.01
C SER A 201 -0.09 -9.95 11.55
N TRP A 202 -0.28 -9.77 10.24
CA TRP A 202 -0.94 -8.60 9.68
C TRP A 202 -2.46 -8.79 9.74
N SER A 203 -3.22 -7.70 9.68
CA SER A 203 -4.68 -7.79 9.76
C SER A 203 -5.34 -7.87 8.38
N GLY A 204 -6.54 -8.48 8.36
CA GLY A 204 -7.43 -8.49 7.20
C GLY A 204 -6.94 -9.37 6.05
N LEU A 205 -7.14 -8.88 4.83
CA LEU A 205 -6.93 -9.63 3.58
C LEU A 205 -5.51 -10.21 3.43
N LEU A 206 -4.48 -9.50 3.90
CA LEU A 206 -3.09 -9.95 3.77
C LEU A 206 -2.76 -11.17 4.64
N ALA A 207 -3.31 -11.24 5.86
CA ALA A 207 -3.15 -12.41 6.72
C ALA A 207 -3.82 -13.64 6.11
N ALA A 208 -5.00 -13.46 5.52
CA ALA A 208 -5.72 -14.52 4.83
C ALA A 208 -4.91 -15.04 3.63
N THR A 209 -4.40 -14.13 2.78
CA THR A 209 -3.54 -14.48 1.65
C THR A 209 -2.28 -15.21 2.07
N ALA A 210 -1.63 -14.78 3.16
CA ALA A 210 -0.46 -15.44 3.68
C ALA A 210 -0.76 -16.86 4.19
N ALA A 211 -1.86 -17.02 4.93
CA ALA A 211 -2.32 -18.33 5.41
C ALA A 211 -2.68 -19.28 4.25
N ASP A 212 -3.40 -18.79 3.24
CA ASP A 212 -3.73 -19.56 2.05
C ASP A 212 -2.47 -19.92 1.24
N GLY A 213 -1.53 -18.99 1.10
CA GLY A 213 -0.25 -19.23 0.45
C GLY A 213 0.55 -20.34 1.13
N LEU A 214 0.68 -20.29 2.46
CA LEU A 214 1.33 -21.36 3.24
C LEU A 214 0.60 -22.70 3.09
N ARG A 215 -0.73 -22.69 3.06
CA ARG A 215 -1.55 -23.90 2.86
C ARG A 215 -1.32 -24.50 1.48
N ILE A 216 -1.23 -23.69 0.43
CA ILE A 216 -0.95 -24.12 -0.94
C ILE A 216 0.43 -24.73 -1.05
N LEU A 217 1.46 -24.05 -0.52
CA LEU A 217 2.83 -24.55 -0.52
C LEU A 217 2.95 -25.88 0.22
N LYS A 218 2.24 -26.03 1.36
CA LYS A 218 2.19 -27.27 2.12
C LYS A 218 1.45 -28.38 1.40
N ALA A 219 0.28 -28.09 0.80
CA ALA A 219 -0.50 -29.07 0.06
C ALA A 219 0.21 -29.56 -1.20
N GLY A 220 0.99 -28.68 -1.86
CA GLY A 220 1.85 -29.03 -2.97
C GLY A 220 3.17 -29.69 -2.58
N ASP A 221 3.42 -29.92 -1.27
CA ASP A 221 4.66 -30.49 -0.75
C ASP A 221 5.93 -29.80 -1.30
N VAL A 222 5.87 -28.50 -1.56
CA VAL A 222 6.90 -27.76 -2.30
C VAL A 222 8.28 -27.86 -1.63
N GLY A 223 8.32 -27.77 -0.29
CA GLY A 223 9.55 -27.97 0.48
C GLY A 223 10.15 -29.37 0.31
N LYS A 224 9.31 -30.42 0.33
CA LYS A 224 9.79 -31.80 0.10
C LYS A 224 10.29 -31.99 -1.32
N HIS A 225 9.67 -31.33 -2.30
CA HIS A 225 10.14 -31.39 -3.67
C HIS A 225 11.47 -30.66 -3.87
N LEU A 226 11.72 -29.54 -3.19
CA LEU A 226 13.03 -28.89 -3.16
C LEU A 226 14.12 -29.81 -2.56
N ASP A 227 13.83 -30.48 -1.45
CA ASP A 227 14.75 -31.46 -0.84
C ASP A 227 14.99 -32.67 -1.76
N GLY A 228 13.93 -33.15 -2.40
CA GLY A 228 14.00 -34.23 -3.39
C GLY A 228 14.86 -33.87 -4.60
N ALA A 229 14.71 -32.65 -5.14
CA ALA A 229 15.54 -32.17 -6.26
C ALA A 229 17.03 -32.16 -5.89
N GLY A 230 17.39 -31.63 -4.72
CA GLY A 230 18.79 -31.60 -4.27
C GLY A 230 19.39 -33.00 -4.08
N SER A 231 18.67 -33.89 -3.41
CA SER A 231 19.14 -35.27 -3.15
C SER A 231 19.25 -36.12 -4.42
N THR A 232 18.32 -35.95 -5.38
CA THR A 232 18.36 -36.64 -6.66
C THR A 232 19.48 -36.12 -7.57
N LEU A 233 19.76 -34.81 -7.57
CA LEU A 233 20.94 -34.23 -8.23
C LEU A 233 22.26 -34.79 -7.66
N GLN A 234 22.39 -34.85 -6.33
CA GLN A 234 23.56 -35.46 -5.67
C GLN A 234 23.74 -36.94 -6.04
N SER A 235 22.64 -37.64 -6.29
CA SER A 235 22.64 -39.04 -6.71
C SER A 235 22.76 -39.22 -8.23
N VAL A 236 22.97 -38.13 -8.99
CA VAL A 236 23.12 -38.14 -10.46
C VAL A 236 21.85 -38.66 -11.17
N LYS A 237 20.68 -38.51 -10.53
CA LYS A 237 19.37 -38.91 -11.07
C LYS A 237 18.65 -37.71 -11.69
N TYR A 238 19.15 -37.24 -12.83
CA TYR A 238 18.72 -35.99 -13.45
C TYR A 238 17.22 -35.94 -13.79
N ASP A 239 16.66 -37.00 -14.36
CA ASP A 239 15.23 -37.03 -14.74
C ASP A 239 14.32 -36.87 -13.51
N LEU A 240 14.66 -37.57 -12.41
CA LEU A 240 13.92 -37.44 -11.16
C LEU A 240 14.09 -36.04 -10.54
N ALA A 241 15.28 -35.44 -10.65
CA ALA A 241 15.49 -34.06 -10.21
C ALA A 241 14.59 -33.08 -10.97
N VAL A 242 14.49 -33.23 -12.30
CA VAL A 242 13.60 -32.43 -13.14
C VAL A 242 12.14 -32.59 -12.72
N ASP A 243 11.67 -33.82 -12.46
CA ASP A 243 10.31 -34.08 -11.97
C ASP A 243 10.01 -33.38 -10.64
N HIS A 244 10.98 -33.35 -9.73
CA HIS A 244 10.88 -32.62 -8.48
C HIS A 244 10.83 -31.11 -8.72
N GLN A 245 11.69 -30.58 -9.57
CA GLN A 245 11.74 -29.15 -9.92
C GLN A 245 10.45 -28.68 -10.62
N ASP A 246 9.84 -29.51 -11.47
CA ASP A 246 8.54 -29.24 -12.10
C ASP A 246 7.43 -29.03 -11.06
N LYS A 247 7.40 -29.89 -10.04
CA LYS A 247 6.42 -29.79 -8.94
C LYS A 247 6.64 -28.54 -8.10
N VAL A 248 7.90 -28.14 -7.88
CA VAL A 248 8.24 -26.87 -7.22
C VAL A 248 7.70 -25.69 -8.03
N ILE A 249 8.00 -25.63 -9.34
CA ILE A 249 7.53 -24.56 -10.23
C ILE A 249 6.00 -24.48 -10.23
N LYS A 250 5.31 -25.62 -10.29
CA LYS A 250 3.85 -25.68 -10.23
C LYS A 250 3.31 -25.11 -8.92
N GLY A 251 3.85 -25.53 -7.78
CA GLY A 251 3.42 -25.01 -6.47
C GLY A 251 3.66 -23.51 -6.30
N LEU A 252 4.79 -23.00 -6.80
CA LEU A 252 5.07 -21.56 -6.79
C LEU A 252 4.14 -20.77 -7.71
N LYS A 253 3.77 -21.31 -8.89
CA LYS A 253 2.77 -20.71 -9.77
C LYS A 253 1.38 -20.65 -9.12
N ASP A 254 1.00 -21.69 -8.39
CA ASP A 254 -0.29 -21.71 -7.68
C ASP A 254 -0.31 -20.70 -6.52
N LEU A 255 0.82 -20.52 -5.81
CA LEU A 255 0.99 -19.43 -4.85
C LEU A 255 0.85 -18.05 -5.54
N LEU A 256 1.54 -17.84 -6.66
CA LEU A 256 1.51 -16.57 -7.39
C LEU A 256 0.08 -16.17 -7.78
N LYS A 257 -0.73 -17.11 -8.27
CA LYS A 257 -2.14 -16.86 -8.62
C LYS A 257 -2.96 -16.29 -7.46
N VAL A 258 -2.72 -16.79 -6.24
CA VAL A 258 -3.45 -16.30 -5.05
C VAL A 258 -3.00 -14.89 -4.68
N ILE A 259 -1.69 -14.64 -4.74
CA ILE A 259 -1.12 -13.30 -4.48
C ILE A 259 -1.64 -12.29 -5.51
N GLU A 260 -1.63 -12.63 -6.80
CA GLU A 260 -2.12 -11.77 -7.88
C GLU A 260 -3.62 -11.53 -7.78
N ARG A 261 -4.41 -12.53 -7.37
CA ARG A 261 -5.84 -12.34 -7.08
C ARG A 261 -6.06 -11.33 -5.96
N THR A 262 -5.26 -11.40 -4.90
CA THR A 262 -5.29 -10.43 -3.80
C THR A 262 -4.86 -9.04 -4.25
N GLN A 263 -3.79 -8.93 -5.04
CA GLN A 263 -3.35 -7.65 -5.62
C GLN A 263 -4.46 -7.05 -6.51
N GLY A 264 -5.11 -7.86 -7.34
CA GLY A 264 -6.24 -7.45 -8.17
C GLY A 264 -7.44 -6.98 -7.35
N ALA A 265 -7.78 -7.66 -6.25
CA ALA A 265 -8.84 -7.25 -5.33
C ALA A 265 -8.54 -5.91 -4.66
N LEU A 266 -7.31 -5.72 -4.17
CA LEU A 266 -6.87 -4.44 -3.59
C LEU A 266 -6.92 -3.32 -4.65
N ASN A 267 -6.52 -3.60 -5.89
CA ASN A 267 -6.54 -2.62 -6.96
C ASN A 267 -7.97 -2.25 -7.41
N SER A 268 -8.86 -3.23 -7.55
CA SER A 268 -10.24 -3.01 -7.99
C SER A 268 -11.09 -2.25 -6.97
N GLU A 269 -10.93 -2.51 -5.67
CA GLU A 269 -11.66 -1.82 -4.60
C GLU A 269 -11.42 -0.30 -4.63
N LYS A 270 -10.17 0.12 -4.90
CA LYS A 270 -9.81 1.53 -5.05
C LYS A 270 -10.19 2.09 -6.42
N MET A 271 -10.09 1.30 -7.50
CA MET A 271 -10.55 1.73 -8.83
C MET A 271 -12.05 2.04 -8.81
N GLN A 272 -12.86 1.15 -8.24
CA GLN A 272 -14.31 1.36 -8.08
C GLN A 272 -14.62 2.58 -7.21
N THR A 273 -13.86 2.81 -6.14
CA THR A 273 -14.03 3.99 -5.29
C THR A 273 -13.65 5.27 -6.03
N ILE A 274 -12.53 5.28 -6.78
CA ILE A 274 -12.07 6.42 -7.59
C ILE A 274 -13.05 6.72 -8.73
N ASP A 275 -13.53 5.70 -9.43
CA ASP A 275 -14.47 5.85 -10.54
C ASP A 275 -15.82 6.39 -10.06
N LYS A 276 -16.32 5.91 -8.92
CA LYS A 276 -17.52 6.46 -8.28
C LYS A 276 -17.32 7.92 -7.87
N VAL A 277 -16.18 8.28 -7.28
CA VAL A 277 -15.86 9.66 -6.91
C VAL A 277 -15.76 10.56 -8.15
N ARG A 278 -15.11 10.10 -9.22
CA ARG A 278 -14.97 10.85 -10.48
C ARG A 278 -16.32 11.04 -11.16
N ALA A 279 -17.16 10.00 -11.20
CA ALA A 279 -18.51 10.08 -11.76
C ALA A 279 -19.38 11.09 -10.97
N LEU A 280 -19.28 11.11 -9.64
CA LEU A 280 -19.96 12.09 -8.81
C LEU A 280 -19.43 13.51 -9.02
N ALA A 281 -18.11 13.67 -9.19
CA ALA A 281 -17.51 14.97 -9.47
C ALA A 281 -17.95 15.54 -10.83
N GLU A 282 -18.01 14.71 -11.87
CA GLU A 282 -18.52 15.11 -13.19
C GLU A 282 -20.02 15.44 -13.14
N LYS A 283 -20.84 14.64 -12.45
CA LYS A 283 -22.26 14.97 -12.22
C LYS A 283 -22.42 16.30 -11.49
N GLN A 284 -21.59 16.57 -10.48
CA GLN A 284 -21.62 17.83 -9.73
C GLN A 284 -21.18 19.02 -10.59
N LYS A 285 -20.20 18.82 -11.48
CA LYS A 285 -19.73 19.84 -12.42
C LYS A 285 -20.80 20.16 -13.46
N ALA A 286 -21.46 19.14 -14.02
CA ALA A 286 -22.58 19.30 -14.94
C ALA A 286 -23.74 20.08 -14.29
N LEU A 287 -24.13 19.71 -13.07
CA LEU A 287 -25.15 20.42 -12.30
C LEU A 287 -24.77 21.88 -12.02
N LYS A 288 -23.51 22.17 -11.69
CA LYS A 288 -23.02 23.54 -11.52
C LYS A 288 -23.11 24.36 -12.81
N GLU A 289 -22.74 23.77 -13.95
CA GLU A 289 -22.81 24.43 -15.25
C GLU A 289 -24.26 24.63 -15.72
N GLU A 290 -25.18 23.72 -15.41
CA GLU A 290 -26.63 23.92 -15.66
C GLU A 290 -27.22 24.98 -14.73
N THR A 291 -26.82 25.00 -13.47
CA THR A 291 -27.29 26.01 -12.50
C THR A 291 -26.76 27.41 -12.85
N LYS A 292 -25.54 27.53 -13.39
CA LYS A 292 -24.98 28.81 -13.87
C LYS A 292 -25.68 29.35 -15.13
N LYS A 293 -26.37 28.51 -15.89
CA LYS A 293 -27.14 28.92 -17.08
C LYS A 293 -28.52 29.49 -16.70
N LEU A 294 -28.91 29.42 -15.43
CA LEU A 294 -30.10 30.09 -14.90
C LEU A 294 -29.71 31.52 -14.50
N ASP A 295 -30.50 32.51 -14.94
CA ASP A 295 -30.40 33.89 -14.45
C ASP A 295 -30.80 33.98 -12.97
N GLU A 296 -30.25 34.95 -12.22
CA GLU A 296 -30.46 35.13 -10.76
C GLU A 296 -31.94 35.23 -10.32
N THR A 297 -32.85 35.52 -11.27
CA THR A 297 -34.30 35.64 -11.04
C THR A 297 -35.12 34.40 -11.41
N GLN A 298 -34.51 33.36 -12.02
CA GLN A 298 -35.21 32.14 -12.40
C GLN A 298 -35.14 31.09 -11.28
N LYS A 299 -36.31 30.56 -10.88
CA LYS A 299 -36.36 29.43 -9.94
C LYS A 299 -35.75 28.20 -10.62
N PRO A 300 -34.86 27.44 -9.93
CA PRO A 300 -34.34 26.19 -10.46
C PRO A 300 -35.49 25.23 -10.75
N SER A 301 -35.41 24.52 -11.87
CA SER A 301 -36.42 23.53 -12.26
C SER A 301 -36.51 22.42 -11.19
N GLN A 302 -37.69 21.79 -11.07
CA GLN A 302 -37.86 20.63 -10.19
C GLN A 302 -36.84 19.51 -10.52
N GLU A 303 -36.50 19.35 -11.80
CA GLU A 303 -35.49 18.38 -12.26
C GLU A 303 -34.09 18.66 -11.71
N LEU A 304 -33.67 19.93 -11.61
CA LEU A 304 -32.37 20.30 -11.03
C LEU A 304 -32.33 20.06 -9.51
N VAL A 305 -33.44 20.35 -8.82
CA VAL A 305 -33.58 20.09 -7.38
C VAL A 305 -33.55 18.59 -7.09
N GLU A 306 -34.25 17.78 -7.90
CA GLU A 306 -34.23 16.31 -7.78
C GLU A 306 -32.86 15.72 -8.13
N ALA A 307 -32.18 16.24 -9.16
CA ALA A 307 -30.84 15.80 -9.53
C ALA A 307 -29.81 16.15 -8.44
N GLN A 308 -29.95 17.31 -7.79
CA GLN A 308 -29.12 17.71 -6.65
C GLN A 308 -29.39 16.84 -5.40
N ALA A 309 -30.65 16.49 -5.13
CA ALA A 309 -31.02 15.58 -4.05
C ALA A 309 -30.49 14.16 -4.27
N LYS A 310 -30.61 13.62 -5.49
CA LYS A 310 -30.02 12.33 -5.86
C LYS A 310 -28.50 12.34 -5.72
N LEU A 311 -27.82 13.40 -6.12
CA LEU A 311 -26.37 13.53 -5.96
C LEU A 311 -25.96 13.56 -4.48
N GLN A 312 -26.72 14.24 -3.62
CA GLN A 312 -26.48 14.21 -2.17
C GLN A 312 -26.67 12.80 -1.59
N GLN A 313 -27.67 12.05 -2.06
CA GLN A 313 -27.91 10.68 -1.63
C GLN A 313 -26.82 9.71 -2.12
N GLU A 314 -26.32 9.88 -3.34
CA GLU A 314 -25.19 9.12 -3.88
C GLU A 314 -23.87 9.44 -3.15
N ILE A 315 -23.67 10.69 -2.71
CA ILE A 315 -22.51 11.07 -1.87
C ILE A 315 -22.64 10.45 -0.47
N ALA A 316 -23.83 10.45 0.12
CA ALA A 316 -24.06 9.86 1.44
C ALA A 316 -23.82 8.34 1.44
N SER A 317 -24.30 7.62 0.41
CA SER A 317 -24.05 6.18 0.28
C SER A 317 -22.58 5.87 0.00
N LEU A 318 -21.87 6.73 -0.74
CA LEU A 318 -20.42 6.60 -0.93
C LEU A 318 -19.66 6.82 0.40
N GLN A 319 -20.07 7.79 1.21
CA GLN A 319 -19.48 8.02 2.54
C GLN A 319 -19.70 6.83 3.48
N GLU A 320 -20.86 6.18 3.39
CA GLU A 320 -21.18 4.99 4.17
C GLU A 320 -20.35 3.78 3.70
N PHE A 321 -20.27 3.56 2.38
CA PHE A 321 -19.43 2.53 1.77
C PHE A 321 -17.93 2.69 2.12
N ILE A 322 -17.43 3.92 2.14
CA ILE A 322 -16.05 4.21 2.57
C ILE A 322 -15.89 3.93 4.07
N LYS A 323 -16.87 4.29 4.92
CA LYS A 323 -16.80 4.02 6.37
C LYS A 323 -16.84 2.53 6.70
N GLU A 324 -17.59 1.73 5.95
CA GLU A 324 -17.66 0.27 6.15
C GLU A 324 -16.37 -0.42 5.74
N ASN A 325 -15.80 -0.08 4.57
CA ASN A 325 -14.52 -0.65 4.12
C ASN A 325 -13.30 -0.17 4.93
N VAL A 326 -13.44 0.92 5.70
CA VAL A 326 -12.41 1.40 6.65
C VAL A 326 -12.46 0.63 7.99
N LYS A 327 -13.57 -0.05 8.32
CA LYS A 327 -13.73 -0.84 9.54
C LYS A 327 -13.38 -2.33 9.38
N ALA A 328 -13.26 -2.83 8.16
CA ALA A 328 -12.86 -4.20 7.83
C ALA A 328 -11.33 -4.35 7.67
#